data_AF-A0A7V7WLV5-F1
#
_entry.id   AF-A0A7V7WLV5-F1
#
_cell.length_a   1.000
_cell.length_b   1.000
_cell.length_c   1.000
_cell.angle_alpha   90.00
_cell.angle_beta   90.00
_cell.angle_gamma   90.00
#
_symmetry.space_group_name_H-M   'P 1'
#
loop_
_entity.id
_entity.type
_entity.pdbx_description
1 polymer ?
#
loop_
_entity_poly.entity_id
_entity_poly.type
_entity_poly.pdbx_seq_one_letter_code
_entity_poly.pdbx_strand_id
1 'polypeptide(L)' 'AKVAAQLQAKLKTAGFMAYTERFETSREKLHRVRVGPYSTREAADAARVQLKAKGHSGIVAPLP' A
#
# COMPACT_ATOMS: atom_id res chain seq x y z
N ALA A 1 -0.21 -6.70 -13.41
CA ALA A 1 -0.62 -5.28 -13.61
C ALA A 1 -2.01 -4.93 -13.07
N LYS A 2 -3.11 -5.59 -13.49
CA LYS A 2 -4.50 -5.15 -13.18
C LYS A 2 -4.85 -5.14 -11.68
N VAL A 3 -4.39 -6.14 -10.92
CA VAL A 3 -4.68 -6.29 -9.48
C VAL A 3 -4.13 -5.13 -8.64
N ALA A 4 -2.91 -4.65 -8.94
CA ALA A 4 -2.28 -3.57 -8.19
C ALA A 4 -3.02 -2.23 -8.40
N ALA A 5 -3.42 -1.93 -9.64
CA ALA A 5 -4.22 -0.75 -9.96
C ALA A 5 -5.60 -0.80 -9.29
N GLN A 6 -6.25 -1.97 -9.28
CA GLN A 6 -7.53 -2.16 -8.59
C GLN A 6 -7.40 -1.96 -7.07
N LEU A 7 -6.35 -2.48 -6.45
CA LEU A 7 -6.09 -2.28 -5.04
C LEU A 7 -5.87 -0.78 -4.76
N GLN A 8 -4.99 -0.11 -5.51
CA GLN A 8 -4.77 1.32 -5.38
C GLN A 8 -6.08 2.13 -5.49
N ALA A 9 -6.96 1.81 -6.44
CA ALA A 9 -8.25 2.47 -6.58
C ALA A 9 -9.14 2.25 -5.34
N LYS A 10 -9.25 1.01 -4.84
CA LYS A 10 -9.99 0.68 -3.62
C LYS A 10 -9.48 1.45 -2.41
N LEU A 11 -8.16 1.58 -2.28
CA LEU A 11 -7.54 2.30 -1.17
C LEU A 11 -7.77 3.81 -1.26
N LYS A 12 -7.73 4.38 -2.47
CA LYS A 12 -8.10 5.78 -2.70
C LYS A 12 -9.57 6.06 -2.39
N THR A 13 -10.49 5.21 -2.84
CA THR A 13 -11.92 5.35 -2.50
C THR A 13 -12.18 5.19 -1.00
N ALA A 14 -11.31 4.45 -0.31
CA ALA A 14 -11.36 4.28 1.14
C ALA A 14 -10.81 5.48 1.92
N GLY A 15 -10.33 6.53 1.26
CA GLY A 15 -9.78 7.74 1.86
C GLY A 15 -8.26 7.71 2.08
N PHE A 16 -7.57 6.66 1.62
CA PHE A 16 -6.13 6.55 1.79
C PHE A 16 -5.35 7.02 0.56
N MET A 17 -4.23 7.70 0.78
CA MET A 17 -3.29 8.03 -0.29
C MET A 17 -2.48 6.78 -0.65
N ALA A 18 -2.92 6.03 -1.67
CA ALA A 18 -2.23 4.85 -2.16
C ALA A 18 -1.59 5.06 -3.54
N TYR A 19 -0.40 4.51 -3.74
CA TYR A 19 0.30 4.50 -5.02
C TYR A 19 0.91 3.12 -5.30
N THR A 20 1.06 2.81 -6.59
CA THR A 20 1.70 1.56 -7.03
C THR A 20 3.10 1.86 -7.52
N GLU A 21 4.07 1.14 -6.98
CA GLU A 21 5.47 1.17 -7.37
C GLU A 21 5.79 -0.12 -8.13
N ARG A 22 6.39 0.01 -9.31
CA ARG A 22 6.90 -1.15 -10.06
C ARG A 22 8.30 -1.44 -9.53
N PHE A 23 8.50 -2.64 -9.02
CA PHE A 23 9.78 -3.10 -8.51
C PHE A 23 10.24 -4.25 -9.40
N GLU A 24 11.19 -3.98 -10.29
CA GLU A 24 11.79 -5.00 -11.13
C GLU A 24 12.93 -5.64 -10.35
N THR A 25 12.76 -6.91 -9.99
CA THR A 25 13.85 -7.73 -9.43
C THR A 25 14.50 -8.51 -10.56
N SER A 26 15.72 -8.99 -10.35
CA SER A 26 16.47 -9.81 -11.34
C SER A 26 15.75 -11.09 -11.77
N ARG A 27 14.67 -11.48 -11.08
CA ARG A 27 13.86 -12.66 -11.39
C ARG A 27 12.48 -12.29 -11.94
N GLU A 28 11.81 -11.27 -11.40
CA GLU A 28 10.44 -10.91 -11.81
C GLU A 28 10.09 -9.43 -11.59
N LYS A 29 9.10 -8.97 -12.38
CA LYS A 29 8.46 -7.66 -12.25
C LYS A 29 7.37 -7.72 -11.18
N LEU A 30 7.65 -7.15 -10.02
CA LEU A 30 6.70 -7.05 -8.92
C LEU A 30 5.98 -5.70 -8.93
N HIS A 31 4.73 -5.71 -8.50
CA HIS A 31 3.95 -4.48 -8.28
C HIS A 31 3.69 -4.34 -6.78
N ARG A 32 4.30 -3.33 -6.14
CA ARG A 32 4.07 -3.00 -4.74
C ARG A 32 3.04 -1.89 -4.66
N VAL A 33 1.98 -2.10 -3.88
CA VAL A 33 1.03 -1.02 -3.55
C VAL A 33 1.42 -0.48 -2.17
N ARG A 34 1.79 0.80 -2.12
CA ARG A 34 2.10 1.52 -0.89
C ARG A 34 0.96 2.48 -0.55
N VAL A 35 0.88 2.82 0.73
CA VAL A 35 -0.11 3.74 1.29
C VAL A 35 0.61 4.71 2.23
N GLY A 36 0.32 6.00 2.12
CA GLY A 36 1.10 7.07 2.75
C GLY A 36 2.25 7.52 1.84
N PRO A 37 2.81 8.71 2.05
CA PRO A 37 3.77 8.87 3.15
C PRO A 37 3.07 9.24 4.44
N TYR A 38 3.44 8.56 5.53
CA TYR A 38 3.00 8.89 6.88
C TYR A 38 4.19 9.43 7.66
N SER A 39 3.98 10.52 8.40
CA SER A 39 5.04 11.18 9.16
C SER A 39 5.54 10.35 10.35
N THR A 40 4.69 9.46 10.89
CA THR A 40 5.03 8.60 12.02
C THR A 40 4.63 7.15 11.77
N ARG A 41 5.27 6.23 12.47
CA ARG A 41 4.96 4.80 12.39
C ARG A 41 3.56 4.51 12.91
N GLU A 42 3.13 5.24 13.94
CA GLU A 42 1.81 5.13 14.57
C GLU A 42 0.70 5.48 13.58
N ALA A 43 0.87 6.54 12.78
CA ALA A 43 -0.07 6.91 11.72
C ALA A 43 -0.15 5.82 10.63
N ALA A 44 1.00 5.24 10.26
CA ALA A 44 1.03 4.13 9.33
C ALA A 44 0.37 2.85 9.89
N ASP A 45 0.54 2.57 11.18
CA ASP A 45 -0.09 1.42 11.84
C ASP A 45 -1.60 1.61 11.97
N ALA A 46 -2.08 2.81 12.29
CA ALA A 46 -3.51 3.13 12.28
C ALA A 46 -4.14 2.90 10.89
N ALA A 47 -3.48 3.36 9.82
CA ALA A 47 -3.91 3.09 8.45
C ALA A 47 -3.89 1.58 8.13
N ARG A 48 -2.86 0.84 8.57
CA ARG A 48 -2.78 -0.61 8.43
C ARG A 48 -3.92 -1.35 9.15
N VAL A 49 -4.30 -0.92 10.35
CA VAL A 49 -5.45 -1.48 11.08
C VAL A 49 -6.75 -1.28 10.30
N GLN A 50 -6.97 -0.07 9.75
CA GLN A 50 -8.14 0.20 8.92
C GLN A 50 -8.13 -0.59 7.60
N LEU A 51 -6.95 -0.75 6.97
CA LEU A 51 -6.77 -1.61 5.80
C LEU A 51 -7.13 -3.06 6.10
N LYS A 52 -6.65 -3.58 7.25
CA LYS A 52 -6.96 -4.92 7.73
C LYS A 52 -8.45 -5.10 7.98
N ALA A 53 -9.13 -4.11 8.57
CA ALA A 53 -10.58 -4.11 8.76
C ALA A 53 -11.34 -4.15 7.42
N LYS A 54 -10.78 -3.55 6.35
CA LYS A 54 -11.30 -3.61 4.98
C LYS A 54 -10.87 -4.89 4.22
N GLY A 55 -10.27 -5.87 4.90
CA GLY A 55 -9.81 -7.13 4.30
C GLY A 55 -8.49 -7.06 3.53
N HIS A 56 -7.75 -5.96 3.66
CA HIS A 56 -6.47 -5.76 2.98
C HIS A 56 -5.32 -5.89 3.98
N SER A 57 -4.59 -7.01 3.92
CA SER A 57 -3.40 -7.22 4.76
C SER A 57 -2.17 -6.56 4.13
N GLY A 58 -1.45 -5.76 4.93
CA GLY A 58 -0.23 -5.08 4.52
C GLY A 58 0.77 -4.94 5.66
N ILE A 59 2.02 -4.63 5.31
CA ILE A 59 3.12 -4.37 6.24
C ILE A 59 3.49 -2.89 6.22
N VAL A 60 3.73 -2.31 7.40
CA VAL A 60 4.31 -0.97 7.52
C VAL A 60 5.79 -1.08 7.16
N ALA A 61 6.19 -0.46 6.06
CA ALA A 61 7.57 -0.42 5.61
C ALA A 61 8.10 1.02 5.73
N PRO A 62 9.29 1.22 6.33
CA PRO A 62 9.95 2.52 6.28
C PRO A 62 10.24 2.91 4.82
N LEU A 63 10.22 4.22 4.54
CA LEU A 63 10.83 4.73 3.30
C LEU A 63 12.35 4.53 3.43
N PRO A 64 13.01 3.90 2.44
CA PRO A 64 14.47 3.88 2.38
C PRO A 64 15.04 5.26 2.08
#